data_AF-U7KEV1-F1
#
_entry.id   AF-U7KEV1-F1
#
_cell.length_a   1.000
_cell.length_b   1.000
_cell.length_c   1.000
_cell.angle_alpha   90.00
_cell.angle_beta   90.00
_cell.angle_gamma   90.00
#
_symmetry.space_group_name_H-M   'P 1'
#
loop_
_entity.id
_entity.type
_entity.pdbx_description
1 polymer ?
#
loop_
_entity_poly.entity_id
_entity_poly.type
_entity_poly.pdbx_seq_one_letter_code
_entity_poly.pdbx_strand_id
1 'polypeptide(L)'
;MEDIKKQIQALNGVDFAELRRWIFDDEVQRRQAQPAVEQAQAEVVKELQDAGKLPLPDALTDPEKLPVTISDVPEWVNPGTDHSMMYREGDIVRYGDKLVRSTHPGLNHWEPGTLALDGRIWEGITPKTPEEPEAEASEEETQAPEPPVEQPEAFKQPTGAHDAYAKGAKVTYNGAVYESLIDANAYSPDAYPAGWKKLA
;
A
#
# COMPACT_ATOMS: atom_id res chain seq x y z
N MET A 1 -34.62 7.92 -4.79
CA MET A 1 -34.15 9.10 -5.55
C MET A 1 -35.30 10.00 -6.01
N GLU A 2 -36.39 9.42 -6.55
CA GLU A 2 -37.57 10.19 -7.00
C GLU A 2 -38.25 11.00 -5.89
N ASP A 3 -38.30 10.48 -4.66
CA ASP A 3 -38.93 11.20 -3.53
C ASP A 3 -38.17 12.47 -3.15
N ILE A 4 -36.84 12.43 -3.13
CA ILE A 4 -35.99 13.60 -2.89
C ILE A 4 -36.22 14.64 -3.99
N LYS A 5 -36.33 14.19 -5.26
CA LYS A 5 -36.62 15.09 -6.37
C LYS A 5 -37.97 15.79 -6.20
N LYS A 6 -39.02 15.06 -5.81
CA LYS A 6 -40.35 15.63 -5.54
C LYS A 6 -40.31 16.62 -4.37
N GLN A 7 -39.56 16.32 -3.31
CA GLN A 7 -39.38 17.24 -2.17
C GLN A 7 -38.70 18.53 -2.58
N ILE A 8 -37.60 18.47 -3.35
CA ILE A 8 -36.91 19.65 -3.87
C ILE A 8 -37.82 20.46 -4.80
N GLN A 9 -38.61 19.79 -5.65
CA GLN A 9 -39.57 20.44 -6.55
C GLN A 9 -40.73 21.13 -5.81
N ALA A 10 -41.06 20.69 -4.59
CA ALA A 10 -42.11 21.27 -3.76
C ALA A 10 -41.63 22.47 -2.92
N LEU A 11 -40.33 22.74 -2.87
CA LEU A 11 -39.78 23.88 -2.13
C LEU A 11 -40.26 25.21 -2.73
N ASN A 12 -40.55 26.17 -1.85
CA ASN A 12 -40.80 27.53 -2.28
C ASN A 12 -39.48 28.21 -2.72
N GLY A 13 -39.57 29.39 -3.33
CA GLY A 13 -38.38 30.08 -3.85
C GLY A 13 -37.33 30.46 -2.81
N VAL A 14 -37.74 30.75 -1.56
CA VAL A 14 -36.84 31.07 -0.45
C VAL A 14 -36.13 29.79 0.01
N ASP A 15 -36.88 28.73 0.31
CA ASP A 15 -36.31 27.47 0.78
C ASP A 15 -35.40 26.84 -0.27
N PHE A 16 -35.74 26.97 -1.57
CA PHE A 16 -34.88 26.52 -2.66
C PHE A 16 -33.56 27.32 -2.74
N ALA A 17 -33.62 28.63 -2.52
CA ALA A 17 -32.42 29.47 -2.48
C ALA A 17 -31.52 29.14 -1.28
N GLU A 18 -32.11 28.86 -0.11
CA GLU A 18 -31.40 28.42 1.08
C GLU A 18 -30.74 27.05 0.89
N LEU A 19 -31.49 26.06 0.35
CA LEU A 19 -30.93 24.75 0.02
C LEU A 19 -29.76 24.88 -0.95
N ARG A 20 -29.88 25.72 -1.99
CA ARG A 20 -28.80 25.95 -2.95
C ARG A 20 -27.56 26.55 -2.27
N ARG A 21 -27.73 27.55 -1.41
CA ARG A 21 -26.64 28.15 -0.64
C ARG A 21 -25.95 27.10 0.24
N TRP A 22 -26.72 26.34 1.00
CA TRP A 22 -26.17 25.29 1.87
C TRP A 22 -25.39 24.24 1.07
N ILE A 23 -25.92 23.76 -0.07
CA ILE A 23 -25.23 22.76 -0.90
C ILE A 23 -23.90 23.30 -1.44
N PHE A 24 -23.91 24.48 -2.07
CA PHE A 24 -22.77 24.94 -2.86
C PHE A 24 -21.76 25.77 -2.08
N ASP A 25 -22.17 26.41 -0.99
CA ASP A 25 -21.28 27.18 -0.14
C ASP A 25 -20.88 26.31 1.07
N ASP A 26 -21.83 26.02 1.96
CA ASP A 26 -21.53 25.42 3.27
C ASP A 26 -21.04 23.96 3.15
N GLU A 27 -21.77 23.10 2.46
CA GLU A 27 -21.45 21.67 2.37
C GLU A 27 -20.22 21.40 1.48
N VAL A 28 -20.04 22.17 0.40
CA VAL A 28 -18.80 22.11 -0.41
C VAL A 28 -17.60 22.52 0.44
N GLN A 29 -17.67 23.64 1.15
CA GLN A 29 -16.58 24.09 2.04
C GLN A 29 -16.29 23.07 3.14
N ARG A 30 -17.33 22.51 3.77
CA ARG A 30 -17.16 21.46 4.79
C ARG A 30 -16.42 20.25 4.24
N ARG A 31 -16.76 19.77 3.03
CA ARG A 31 -16.07 18.65 2.38
C ARG A 31 -14.63 18.98 2.01
N GLN A 32 -14.37 20.20 1.55
CA GLN A 32 -13.01 20.67 1.25
C GLN A 32 -12.15 20.76 2.52
N ALA A 33 -12.73 21.18 3.64
CA ALA A 33 -12.04 21.28 4.92
C ALA A 33 -11.88 19.93 5.65
N GLN A 34 -12.69 18.93 5.32
CA GLN A 34 -12.73 17.64 6.01
C GLN A 34 -11.35 16.97 6.18
N PRO A 35 -10.48 16.87 5.14
CA PRO A 35 -9.17 16.25 5.30
C PRO A 35 -8.28 16.98 6.31
N ALA A 36 -8.32 18.31 6.33
CA ALA A 36 -7.55 19.11 7.27
C ALA A 36 -8.06 18.95 8.71
N VAL A 37 -9.37 18.80 8.89
CA VAL A 37 -9.98 18.51 10.20
C VAL A 37 -9.55 17.14 10.70
N GLU A 38 -9.59 16.11 9.85
CA GLU A 38 -9.17 14.75 10.19
C GLU A 38 -7.69 14.67 10.56
N GLN A 39 -6.84 15.37 9.80
CA GLN A 39 -5.41 15.46 10.09
C GLN A 39 -5.15 16.17 11.42
N ALA A 40 -5.79 17.32 11.67
CA ALA A 40 -5.65 18.05 12.93
C ALA A 40 -6.12 17.19 14.13
N GLN A 41 -7.19 16.42 13.97
CA GLN A 41 -7.66 15.50 15.00
C GLN A 41 -6.64 14.37 15.26
N ALA A 42 -6.05 13.81 14.20
CA ALA A 42 -5.01 12.79 14.33
C ALA A 42 -3.75 13.32 15.03
N GLU A 43 -3.32 14.55 14.71
CA GLU A 43 -2.19 15.22 15.36
C GLU A 43 -2.43 15.43 16.86
N VAL A 44 -3.61 15.93 17.24
CA VAL A 44 -3.97 16.11 18.66
C VAL A 44 -3.98 14.78 19.41
N VAL A 45 -4.57 13.73 18.83
CA VAL A 45 -4.57 12.40 19.47
C VAL A 45 -3.16 11.85 19.60
N LYS A 46 -2.33 12.01 18.55
CA LYS A 46 -0.92 11.62 18.57
C LYS A 46 -0.17 12.29 19.70
N GLU A 47 -0.25 13.61 19.80
CA GLU A 47 0.42 14.38 20.86
C GLU A 47 0.00 13.93 22.27
N LEU A 48 -1.30 13.67 22.46
CA LEU A 48 -1.82 13.23 23.77
C LEU A 48 -1.36 11.81 24.13
N GLN A 49 -1.32 10.90 23.17
CA GLN A 49 -0.80 9.55 23.35
C GLN A 49 0.71 9.53 23.59
N ASP A 50 1.49 10.32 22.83
CA ASP A 50 2.95 10.45 23.00
C ASP A 50 3.28 11.08 24.37
N ALA A 51 2.40 11.96 24.88
CA ALA A 51 2.46 12.49 26.24
C ALA A 51 1.95 11.52 27.33
N GLY A 52 1.52 10.31 26.97
CA GLY A 52 0.98 9.29 27.88
C GLY A 52 -0.38 9.64 28.50
N LYS A 53 -1.10 10.60 27.93
CA LYS A 53 -2.43 11.03 28.41
C LYS A 53 -3.58 10.24 27.80
N LEU A 54 -3.33 9.56 26.68
CA LEU A 54 -4.25 8.65 26.03
C LEU A 54 -3.57 7.30 25.83
N PRO A 55 -4.33 6.19 25.84
CA PRO A 55 -3.79 4.88 25.52
C PRO A 55 -3.35 4.83 24.05
N LEU A 56 -2.36 4.00 23.76
CA LEU A 56 -2.04 3.63 22.38
C LEU A 56 -2.80 2.35 21.99
N PRO A 57 -3.19 2.20 20.71
CA PRO A 57 -3.62 0.90 20.21
C PRO A 57 -2.47 -0.09 20.32
N ASP A 58 -2.82 -1.37 20.47
CA ASP A 58 -1.83 -2.45 20.42
C ASP A 58 -1.43 -2.66 18.95
N ALA A 59 -0.33 -2.03 18.56
CA ALA A 59 0.20 -2.03 17.19
C ALA A 59 1.71 -1.80 17.21
N LEU A 60 2.39 -2.31 16.19
CA LEU A 60 3.79 -1.98 15.93
C LEU A 60 3.85 -0.71 15.06
N THR A 61 4.90 0.09 15.20
CA THR A 61 5.05 1.35 14.44
C THR A 61 6.27 1.36 13.52
N ASP A 62 7.10 0.32 13.58
CA ASP A 62 8.38 0.24 12.89
C ASP A 62 8.37 -0.95 11.89
N PRO A 63 8.26 -0.68 10.58
CA PRO A 63 8.25 -1.74 9.57
C PRO A 63 9.60 -2.47 9.43
N GLU A 64 10.72 -1.90 9.90
CA GLU A 64 12.04 -2.53 9.83
C GLU A 64 12.25 -3.54 10.97
N LYS A 65 11.53 -3.35 12.08
CA LYS A 65 11.60 -4.19 13.29
C LYS A 65 10.43 -5.15 13.43
N LEU A 66 9.95 -5.69 12.31
CA LEU A 66 8.87 -6.68 12.34
C LEU A 66 9.39 -8.03 12.86
N PRO A 67 8.62 -8.72 13.71
CA PRO A 67 8.95 -10.07 14.11
C PRO A 67 8.89 -11.00 12.89
N VAL A 68 9.74 -12.03 12.90
CA VAL A 68 9.72 -13.10 11.90
C VAL A 68 8.39 -13.84 11.93
N THR A 69 7.83 -14.02 13.13
CA THR A 69 6.58 -14.74 13.34
C THR A 69 5.41 -13.76 13.35
N ILE A 70 4.51 -13.91 12.39
CA ILE A 70 3.31 -13.05 12.25
C ILE A 70 2.46 -13.05 13.53
N SER A 71 2.39 -14.16 14.27
CA SER A 71 1.61 -14.26 15.52
C SER A 71 2.08 -13.35 16.66
N ASP A 72 3.32 -12.85 16.59
CA ASP A 72 3.87 -11.93 17.59
C ASP A 72 3.44 -10.48 17.31
N VAL A 73 2.84 -10.21 16.14
CA VAL A 73 2.24 -8.92 15.83
C VAL A 73 0.84 -8.84 16.43
N PRO A 74 0.49 -7.74 17.13
CA PRO A 74 -0.85 -7.52 17.68
C PRO A 74 -1.95 -7.71 16.65
N GLU A 75 -3.05 -8.35 17.04
CA GLU A 75 -4.22 -8.52 16.17
C GLU A 75 -5.01 -7.22 16.05
N TRP A 76 -5.49 -6.92 14.84
CA TRP A 76 -6.38 -5.78 14.63
C TRP A 76 -7.64 -5.91 15.48
N VAL A 77 -7.97 -4.82 16.17
CA VAL A 77 -9.18 -4.69 16.99
C VAL A 77 -9.99 -3.53 16.44
N ASN A 78 -11.30 -3.72 16.29
CA ASN A 78 -12.20 -2.65 15.86
C ASN A 78 -12.27 -1.54 16.94
N PRO A 79 -11.79 -0.31 16.66
CA PRO A 79 -11.77 0.77 17.65
C PRO A 79 -13.14 1.47 17.79
N GLY A 80 -14.10 1.17 16.91
CA GLY A 80 -15.41 1.81 16.90
C GLY A 80 -15.30 3.32 16.69
N THR A 81 -15.76 4.08 17.69
CA THR A 81 -15.74 5.56 17.66
C THR A 81 -14.72 6.16 18.64
N ASP A 82 -13.94 5.31 19.31
CA ASP A 82 -12.89 5.76 20.22
C ASP A 82 -11.64 6.14 19.42
N HIS A 83 -11.48 7.44 19.20
CA HIS A 83 -10.34 8.01 18.47
C HIS A 83 -9.00 7.70 19.15
N SER A 84 -8.97 7.42 20.45
CA SER A 84 -7.72 7.05 21.13
C SER A 84 -7.24 5.64 20.82
N MET A 85 -8.14 4.78 20.32
CA MET A 85 -7.82 3.40 19.94
C MET A 85 -7.73 3.19 18.43
N MET A 86 -7.99 4.24 17.64
CA MET A 86 -7.82 4.19 16.19
C MET A 86 -6.34 4.18 15.79
N TYR A 87 -6.05 3.56 14.66
CA TYR A 87 -4.68 3.34 14.19
C TYR A 87 -4.15 4.57 13.45
N ARG A 88 -2.91 4.96 13.74
CA ARG A 88 -2.21 6.04 13.07
C ARG A 88 -1.73 5.58 11.69
N GLU A 89 -1.31 6.53 10.86
CA GLU A 89 -0.53 6.20 9.67
C GLU A 89 0.78 5.51 10.07
N GLY A 90 1.08 4.38 9.43
CA GLY A 90 2.26 3.57 9.72
C GLY A 90 2.07 2.49 10.79
N ASP A 91 0.96 2.47 11.52
CA ASP A 91 0.66 1.40 12.49
C ASP A 91 0.50 0.06 11.77
N ILE A 92 1.07 -0.99 12.37
CA ILE A 92 1.15 -2.34 11.82
C ILE A 92 0.48 -3.30 12.78
N VAL A 93 -0.46 -4.07 12.24
CA VAL A 93 -1.21 -5.10 12.95
C VAL A 93 -1.33 -6.36 12.11
N ARG A 94 -1.65 -7.46 12.76
CA ARG A 94 -2.04 -8.71 12.14
C ARG A 94 -3.54 -8.70 11.86
N TYR A 95 -3.91 -9.13 10.66
CA TYR A 95 -5.30 -9.37 10.28
C TYR A 95 -5.43 -10.75 9.64
N GLY A 96 -5.92 -11.72 10.42
CA GLY A 96 -5.85 -13.14 10.07
C GLY A 96 -4.40 -13.62 9.92
N ASP A 97 -4.05 -14.12 8.74
CA ASP A 97 -2.70 -14.59 8.38
C ASP A 97 -1.85 -13.53 7.66
N LYS A 98 -2.31 -12.27 7.66
CA LYS A 98 -1.64 -11.17 6.97
C LYS A 98 -1.14 -10.15 7.96
N LEU A 99 -0.02 -9.51 7.62
CA LEU A 99 0.38 -8.26 8.24
C LEU A 99 -0.14 -7.10 7.38
N VAL A 100 -0.67 -6.10 8.05
CA VAL A 100 -1.22 -4.91 7.40
C VAL A 100 -0.68 -3.66 8.06
N ARG A 101 -0.33 -2.67 7.22
CA ARG A 101 0.10 -1.33 7.62
C ARG A 101 -1.02 -0.34 7.31
N SER A 102 -1.36 0.50 8.27
CA SER A 102 -2.30 1.61 8.08
C SER A 102 -1.66 2.69 7.20
N THR A 103 -2.35 3.09 6.14
CA THR A 103 -1.90 4.15 5.19
C THR A 103 -2.85 5.34 5.16
N HIS A 104 -3.88 5.34 6.01
CA HIS A 104 -4.84 6.41 6.07
C HIS A 104 -4.22 7.67 6.72
N PRO A 105 -4.41 8.87 6.14
CA PRO A 105 -3.76 10.10 6.61
C PRO A 105 -4.32 10.62 7.96
N GLY A 106 -5.56 10.25 8.29
CA GLY A 106 -6.16 10.47 9.61
C GLY A 106 -6.19 9.21 10.46
N LEU A 107 -6.92 9.24 11.57
CA LEU A 107 -7.11 8.07 12.45
C LEU A 107 -7.92 6.96 11.75
N ASN A 108 -7.27 5.82 11.52
CA ASN A 108 -7.83 4.69 10.80
C ASN A 108 -8.66 3.80 11.74
N HIS A 109 -9.95 3.71 11.44
CA HIS A 109 -10.91 2.84 12.14
C HIS A 109 -11.49 1.74 11.23
N TRP A 110 -11.10 1.73 9.96
CA TRP A 110 -11.69 0.86 8.96
C TRP A 110 -11.17 -0.56 9.12
N GLU A 111 -12.01 -1.56 8.86
CA GLU A 111 -11.60 -2.96 8.89
C GLU A 111 -10.62 -3.25 7.73
N PRO A 112 -9.48 -3.91 8.01
CA PRO A 112 -8.55 -4.32 6.97
C PRO A 112 -9.22 -5.16 5.88
N GLY A 113 -8.95 -4.82 4.63
CA GLY A 113 -9.51 -5.49 3.46
C GLY A 113 -10.78 -4.86 2.89
N THR A 114 -11.38 -3.85 3.54
CA THR A 114 -12.56 -3.13 3.01
C THR A 114 -12.36 -2.60 1.59
N LEU A 115 -11.17 -2.09 1.27
CA LEU A 115 -10.80 -1.61 -0.08
C LEU A 115 -9.75 -2.50 -0.75
N ALA A 116 -9.70 -3.79 -0.39
CA ALA A 116 -8.52 -4.62 -0.56
C ALA A 116 -7.29 -3.99 0.12
N LEU A 117 -6.23 -4.77 0.33
CA LEU A 117 -5.02 -4.29 1.00
C LEU A 117 -4.12 -3.53 0.01
N ASP A 118 -4.72 -2.60 -0.74
CA ASP A 118 -4.15 -1.90 -1.88
C ASP A 118 -3.40 -0.61 -1.52
N GLY A 119 -3.31 -0.30 -0.22
CA GLY A 119 -2.63 0.88 0.29
C GLY A 119 -3.47 2.15 0.35
N ARG A 120 -4.79 2.11 0.06
CA ARG A 120 -5.66 3.28 0.29
C ARG A 120 -6.01 3.52 1.74
N ILE A 121 -6.13 2.45 2.52
CA ILE A 121 -6.51 2.47 3.94
C ILE A 121 -5.59 1.54 4.72
N TRP A 122 -5.42 0.33 4.18
CA TRP A 122 -4.50 -0.68 4.66
C TRP A 122 -3.67 -1.19 3.49
N GLU A 123 -2.39 -1.43 3.74
CA GLU A 123 -1.45 -2.05 2.81
C GLU A 123 -1.01 -3.40 3.38
N GLY A 124 -1.02 -4.44 2.56
CA GLY A 124 -0.49 -5.75 2.97
C GLY A 124 1.03 -5.73 2.95
N ILE A 125 1.67 -6.11 4.05
CA ILE A 125 3.13 -6.18 4.15
C ILE A 125 3.59 -7.63 4.35
N THR A 126 4.78 -7.95 3.85
CA THR A 126 5.42 -9.25 4.08
C THR A 126 6.23 -9.20 5.39
N PRO A 127 6.18 -10.23 6.24
CA PRO A 127 7.05 -10.29 7.41
C PRO A 127 8.52 -10.27 6.99
N LYS A 128 9.41 -9.79 7.87
CA LYS A 128 10.85 -9.88 7.64
C LYS A 128 11.23 -11.37 7.68
N THR A 129 11.56 -11.93 6.51
CA THR A 129 12.22 -13.24 6.43
C THR A 129 13.51 -13.15 7.24
N PRO A 130 13.82 -14.11 8.14
CA PRO A 130 15.06 -14.06 8.88
C PRO A 130 16.22 -14.03 7.88
N GLU A 131 17.02 -12.97 7.93
CA GLU A 131 18.30 -12.90 7.25
C GLU A 131 19.11 -14.12 7.71
N GLU A 132 19.29 -15.10 6.83
CA GLU A 132 20.50 -15.92 6.90
C GLU A 132 21.68 -14.94 6.89
N PRO A 133 22.73 -15.17 7.70
CA PRO A 133 23.73 -14.15 8.01
C PRO A 133 24.31 -13.57 6.73
N GLU A 134 23.97 -12.32 6.44
CA GLU A 134 24.68 -11.53 5.44
C GLU A 134 26.11 -11.36 5.93
N ALA A 135 27.05 -11.96 5.19
CA ALA A 135 28.45 -11.62 5.31
C ALA A 135 28.59 -10.12 5.01
N GLU A 136 29.02 -9.38 6.04
CA GLU A 136 29.33 -7.95 6.08
C GLU A 136 29.53 -7.29 4.70
N ALA A 137 28.62 -6.40 4.32
CA ALA A 137 28.90 -5.38 3.32
C ALA A 137 28.44 -4.03 3.86
N SER A 138 29.44 -3.31 4.38
CA SER A 138 29.44 -1.91 4.76
C SER A 138 28.82 -0.97 3.72
N GLU A 139 28.14 0.06 4.24
CA GLU A 139 27.64 1.26 3.55
C GLU A 139 28.65 1.84 2.54
N GLU A 140 28.20 2.20 1.33
CA GLU A 140 28.46 3.52 0.72
C GLU A 140 27.70 3.68 -0.61
N GLU A 141 26.87 4.73 -0.69
CA GLU A 141 26.55 5.37 -1.96
C GLU A 141 27.85 5.85 -2.61
N THR A 142 28.28 5.31 -3.74
CA THR A 142 28.58 6.09 -4.97
C THR A 142 29.12 5.22 -6.10
N GLN A 143 28.67 5.61 -7.30
CA GLN A 143 29.37 5.48 -8.59
C GLN A 143 29.34 4.11 -9.25
N ALA A 144 28.70 4.09 -10.43
CA ALA A 144 28.82 3.02 -11.41
C ALA A 144 30.30 2.69 -11.71
N PRO A 145 30.63 1.39 -11.79
CA PRO A 145 31.51 0.89 -12.83
C PRO A 145 30.85 -0.30 -13.55
N GLU A 146 30.70 -0.21 -14.87
CA GLU A 146 30.60 -1.42 -15.70
C GLU A 146 31.94 -2.21 -15.65
N PRO A 147 32.02 -3.44 -16.18
CA PRO A 147 31.26 -4.65 -15.85
C PRO A 147 32.23 -5.83 -15.53
N PRO A 148 31.75 -6.95 -14.95
CA PRO A 148 32.40 -8.23 -15.24
C PRO A 148 31.36 -9.28 -15.66
N VAL A 149 31.33 -9.50 -16.98
CA VAL A 149 30.82 -10.67 -17.73
C VAL A 149 30.16 -11.77 -16.87
N GLU A 150 28.92 -11.55 -16.45
CA GLU A 150 28.11 -12.58 -15.79
C GLU A 150 27.35 -13.39 -16.83
N GLN A 151 27.45 -14.71 -16.71
CA GLN A 151 26.67 -15.62 -17.52
C GLN A 151 25.18 -15.41 -17.21
N PRO A 152 24.31 -15.32 -18.22
CA PRO A 152 22.90 -15.07 -17.98
C PRO A 152 22.23 -16.22 -17.22
N GLU A 153 21.46 -15.87 -16.19
CA GLU A 153 20.78 -16.83 -15.31
C GLU A 153 19.83 -17.76 -16.08
N ALA A 154 19.57 -18.96 -15.55
CA ALA A 154 18.64 -19.89 -16.17
C ALA A 154 17.21 -19.33 -16.17
N PHE A 155 16.51 -19.44 -17.31
CA PHE A 155 15.12 -19.01 -17.44
C PHE A 155 14.23 -19.70 -16.40
N LYS A 156 13.57 -18.90 -15.59
CA LYS A 156 12.49 -19.29 -14.68
C LYS A 156 11.17 -18.79 -15.26
N GLN A 157 10.16 -19.66 -15.29
CA GLN A 157 8.83 -19.33 -15.79
C GLN A 157 8.16 -18.30 -14.86
N PRO A 158 7.82 -17.09 -15.35
CA PRO A 158 7.15 -16.09 -14.55
C PRO A 158 5.73 -16.53 -14.15
N THR A 159 5.31 -16.10 -12.97
CA THR A 159 4.00 -16.37 -12.36
C THR A 159 3.07 -15.15 -12.43
N GLY A 160 3.59 -13.97 -12.78
CA GLY A 160 2.83 -12.75 -13.00
C GLY A 160 3.65 -11.63 -13.65
N ALA A 161 3.17 -10.39 -13.54
CA ALA A 161 3.86 -9.23 -14.11
C ALA A 161 5.09 -8.78 -13.30
N HIS A 162 5.18 -9.16 -12.03
CA HIS A 162 6.23 -8.73 -11.11
C HIS A 162 7.55 -9.52 -11.28
N ASP A 163 7.50 -10.67 -11.93
CA ASP A 163 8.64 -11.56 -12.21
C ASP A 163 8.86 -11.80 -13.71
N ALA A 164 8.24 -10.98 -14.57
CA ALA A 164 8.39 -11.04 -16.02
C ALA A 164 9.68 -10.34 -16.49
N TYR A 165 10.29 -10.86 -17.57
CA TYR A 165 11.57 -10.34 -18.06
C TYR A 165 11.39 -9.05 -18.87
N ALA A 166 12.10 -7.99 -18.47
CA ALA A 166 12.14 -6.75 -19.25
C ALA A 166 12.84 -6.95 -20.61
N LYS A 167 12.59 -6.03 -21.54
CA LYS A 167 13.28 -6.00 -22.83
C LYS A 167 14.79 -5.85 -22.63
N GLY A 168 15.59 -6.69 -23.29
CA GLY A 168 17.05 -6.73 -23.17
C GLY A 168 17.58 -7.65 -22.07
N ALA A 169 16.70 -8.22 -21.22
CA ALA A 169 17.09 -9.21 -20.22
C ALA A 169 17.62 -10.49 -20.90
N LYS A 170 18.70 -11.07 -20.37
CA LYS A 170 19.31 -12.28 -20.91
C LYS A 170 19.14 -13.45 -19.96
N VAL A 171 18.78 -14.61 -20.51
CA VAL A 171 18.60 -15.86 -19.77
C VAL A 171 19.25 -17.04 -20.49
N THR A 172 19.62 -18.08 -19.77
CA THR A 172 19.97 -19.39 -20.33
C THR A 172 18.76 -20.32 -20.35
N TYR A 173 18.46 -20.93 -21.49
CA TYR A 173 17.37 -21.88 -21.63
C TYR A 173 17.78 -22.97 -22.62
N ASN A 174 17.61 -24.24 -22.23
CA ASN A 174 18.04 -25.41 -23.02
C ASN A 174 19.51 -25.35 -23.50
N GLY A 175 20.41 -24.83 -22.65
CA GLY A 175 21.85 -24.73 -22.94
C GLY A 175 22.24 -23.62 -23.92
N ALA A 176 21.31 -22.74 -24.30
CA ALA A 176 21.53 -21.59 -25.16
C ALA A 176 21.17 -20.28 -24.44
N VAL A 177 21.78 -19.17 -24.86
CA VAL A 177 21.51 -17.84 -24.29
C VAL A 177 20.46 -17.13 -25.13
N TYR A 178 19.46 -16.53 -24.48
CA TYR A 178 18.39 -15.78 -25.11
C TYR A 178 18.26 -14.39 -24.50
N GLU A 179 18.04 -13.38 -25.34
CA GLU A 179 17.75 -12.00 -24.96
C GLU A 179 16.27 -11.68 -25.22
N SER A 180 15.57 -11.13 -24.23
CA SER A 180 14.17 -10.73 -24.36
C SER A 180 14.03 -9.54 -25.31
N LEU A 181 13.11 -9.61 -26.27
CA LEU A 181 12.84 -8.56 -27.26
C LEU A 181 11.64 -7.68 -26.88
N ILE A 182 10.85 -8.11 -25.90
CA ILE A 182 9.62 -7.46 -25.46
C ILE A 182 9.71 -7.13 -23.97
N ASP A 183 8.97 -6.12 -23.55
CA ASP A 183 8.85 -5.78 -22.14
C ASP A 183 7.84 -6.69 -21.45
N ALA A 184 8.02 -6.94 -20.15
CA ALA A 184 7.22 -7.88 -19.36
C ALA A 184 7.05 -9.26 -20.03
N ASN A 185 8.13 -9.83 -20.56
CA ASN A 185 8.12 -11.13 -21.21
C ASN A 185 7.91 -12.28 -20.20
N ALA A 186 6.74 -12.90 -20.25
CA ALA A 186 6.35 -14.01 -19.38
C ALA A 186 6.45 -15.40 -20.04
N TYR A 187 6.91 -15.49 -21.29
CA TYR A 187 6.90 -16.73 -22.06
C TYR A 187 8.32 -17.29 -22.21
N SER A 188 8.47 -18.62 -22.20
CA SER A 188 9.76 -19.25 -22.51
C SER A 188 10.14 -19.08 -24.00
N PRO A 189 11.43 -19.21 -24.37
CA PRO A 189 11.85 -19.18 -25.77
C PRO A 189 11.17 -20.22 -26.68
N ASP A 190 10.69 -21.34 -26.14
CA ASP A 190 9.93 -22.34 -26.91
C ASP A 190 8.45 -21.95 -27.05
N ALA A 191 7.86 -21.36 -25.99
CA ALA A 191 6.45 -20.99 -25.98
C ALA A 191 6.18 -19.75 -26.84
N TYR A 192 7.13 -18.81 -26.89
CA TYR A 192 7.01 -17.60 -27.72
C TYR A 192 8.36 -17.18 -28.32
N PRO A 193 8.86 -17.87 -29.36
CA PRO A 193 10.16 -17.60 -29.95
C PRO A 193 10.32 -16.17 -30.49
N ALA A 194 9.23 -15.53 -30.92
CA ALA A 194 9.26 -14.15 -31.41
C ALA A 194 9.60 -13.12 -30.31
N GLY A 195 9.39 -13.46 -29.04
CA GLY A 195 9.74 -12.62 -27.90
C GLY A 195 11.21 -12.71 -27.49
N TRP A 196 12.00 -13.60 -28.11
CA TRP A 196 13.38 -13.87 -27.70
C TRP A 196 14.34 -13.87 -28.90
N LYS A 197 15.56 -13.40 -28.67
CA LYS A 197 16.68 -13.49 -29.61
C LYS A 197 17.74 -14.41 -29.04
N LYS A 198 17.97 -15.55 -29.71
CA LYS A 198 19.09 -16.43 -29.37
C LYS A 198 20.43 -15.75 -29.67
N LEU A 199 21.32 -15.70 -28.68
CA LEU A 199 22.64 -15.07 -28.77
C LEU A 199 23.78 -16.09 -28.95
N ALA A 200 23.62 -17.30 -28.40
CA ALA A 200 24.56 -18.43 -28.54
C ALA A 200 23.81 -19.76 -28.42
#